data_AF-A0A835Y5T7-F1
#
_entry.id   AF-A0A835Y5T7-F1
#
_cell.length_a   1.000
_cell.length_b   1.000
_cell.length_c   1.000
_cell.angle_alpha   90.00
_cell.angle_beta   90.00
_cell.angle_gamma   90.00
#
_symmetry.space_group_name_H-M   'P 1'
#
loop_
_entity.id
_entity.type
_entity.pdbx_description
1 polymer ?
#
loop_
_entity_poly.entity_id
_entity_poly.type
_entity_poly.pdbx_seq_one_letter_code
_entity_poly.pdbx_strand_id
1 'polypeptide(L)'
;MGGPAAGPAAGAGGLCKDMWAVTFKEAPDQAYLLIRPDHKALECDAAVLRLLEKKLEYGKQMTVTLAGPTFSKGDFVLRLCTATQQIHSNQALLGHCLELEYLPVSSPAVAEGMVGEFVDLLRQTLTAAGGAGLELVRPSYDKYGMGGQPYGRLHAAVAYGEMVVTLLNASAAAQQPAAK
;
A
#
# COMPACT_ATOMS: atom_id res chain seq x y z
N MET A 1 -22.42 -13.00 -49.27
CA MET A 1 -21.75 -13.97 -48.37
C MET A 1 -20.55 -13.29 -47.74
N GLY A 2 -20.76 -12.53 -46.68
CA GLY A 2 -19.70 -11.88 -45.89
C GLY A 2 -19.98 -12.16 -44.43
N GLY A 3 -19.22 -13.08 -43.84
CA GLY A 3 -19.34 -13.41 -42.42
C GLY A 3 -18.72 -12.30 -41.56
N PRO A 4 -19.27 -12.01 -40.37
CA PRO A 4 -18.69 -11.02 -39.50
C PRO A 4 -17.38 -11.55 -38.92
N ALA A 5 -16.33 -10.75 -39.06
CA ALA A 5 -15.04 -10.97 -38.42
C ALA A 5 -15.22 -11.06 -36.91
N ALA A 6 -14.75 -12.16 -36.33
CA ALA A 6 -14.60 -12.31 -34.90
C ALA A 6 -13.65 -11.21 -34.40
N GLY A 7 -14.22 -10.21 -33.74
CA GLY A 7 -13.46 -9.29 -32.89
C GLY A 7 -12.78 -10.11 -31.78
N PRO A 8 -11.62 -9.65 -31.28
CA PRO A 8 -10.91 -10.39 -30.24
C PRO A 8 -11.83 -10.50 -29.03
N ALA A 9 -12.09 -11.74 -28.62
CA ALA A 9 -12.74 -12.04 -27.35
C ALA A 9 -11.83 -11.49 -26.24
N ALA A 10 -12.16 -10.30 -25.74
CA ALA A 10 -11.60 -9.77 -24.52
C ALA A 10 -12.04 -10.70 -23.38
N GLY A 11 -11.16 -11.64 -23.02
CA GLY A 11 -11.33 -12.44 -21.83
C GLY A 11 -11.53 -11.52 -20.63
N ALA A 12 -12.71 -11.61 -20.01
CA ALA A 12 -13.12 -10.84 -18.83
C ALA A 12 -12.30 -11.17 -17.56
N GLY A 13 -11.12 -11.77 -17.68
CA GLY A 13 -10.21 -12.11 -16.58
C GLY A 13 -8.91 -11.29 -16.55
N GLY A 14 -8.80 -10.23 -17.36
CA GLY A 14 -7.55 -9.47 -17.52
C GLY A 14 -7.47 -8.13 -16.77
N LEU A 15 -8.60 -7.54 -16.38
CA LEU A 15 -8.66 -6.12 -15.97
C LEU A 15 -8.27 -5.86 -14.50
N CYS A 16 -8.28 -6.88 -13.62
CA CYS A 16 -8.17 -6.67 -12.16
C CYS A 16 -7.04 -7.48 -11.50
N LYS A 17 -5.92 -7.73 -12.19
CA LYS A 17 -4.82 -8.56 -11.63
C LYS A 17 -4.07 -7.92 -10.45
N ASP A 18 -4.30 -6.65 -10.13
CA ASP A 18 -3.64 -5.94 -9.04
C ASP A 18 -4.55 -4.86 -8.43
N MET A 19 -5.72 -5.30 -7.96
CA MET A 19 -6.68 -4.46 -7.23
C MET A 19 -6.54 -4.68 -5.72
N TRP A 20 -6.43 -3.58 -4.98
CA TRP A 20 -6.32 -3.58 -3.52
C TRP A 20 -7.52 -2.89 -2.91
N ALA A 21 -8.01 -3.46 -1.82
CA ALA A 21 -8.96 -2.82 -0.92
C ALA A 21 -8.26 -2.48 0.39
N VAL A 22 -8.20 -1.20 0.72
CA VAL A 22 -7.59 -0.70 1.95
C VAL A 22 -8.70 -0.21 2.88
N THR A 23 -8.68 -0.67 4.12
CA THR A 23 -9.60 -0.25 5.17
C THR A 23 -8.80 0.23 6.37
N PHE A 24 -9.22 1.33 6.97
CA PHE A 24 -8.58 1.91 8.16
C PHE A 24 -9.40 1.59 9.40
N LYS A 25 -8.73 1.38 10.53
CA LYS A 25 -9.41 1.13 11.81
C LYS A 25 -10.16 2.38 12.29
N GLU A 26 -9.68 3.55 11.91
CA GLU A 26 -10.22 4.87 12.25
C GLU A 26 -11.47 5.24 11.43
N ALA A 27 -11.76 4.53 10.33
CA ALA A 27 -13.01 4.66 9.57
C ALA A 27 -13.43 3.28 9.03
N PRO A 28 -14.11 2.47 9.86
CA PRO A 28 -14.54 1.13 9.44
C PRO A 28 -15.63 1.17 8.34
N ASP A 29 -16.34 2.30 8.21
CA ASP A 29 -17.41 2.46 7.23
C ASP A 29 -16.88 2.82 5.83
N GLN A 30 -15.58 3.10 5.70
CA GLN A 30 -14.95 3.50 4.45
C GLN A 30 -13.95 2.44 3.97
N ALA A 31 -13.99 2.19 2.66
CA ALA A 31 -13.03 1.36 1.96
C ALA A 31 -12.42 2.14 0.79
N TYR A 32 -11.13 1.97 0.58
CA TYR A 32 -10.38 2.64 -0.47
C TYR A 32 -9.94 1.59 -1.48
N LEU A 33 -10.44 1.70 -2.71
CA LEU A 33 -10.14 0.79 -3.79
C LEU A 33 -9.02 1.37 -4.64
N LEU A 34 -7.96 0.58 -4.82
CA LEU A 34 -6.79 0.97 -5.60
C LEU A 34 -6.61 -0.01 -6.74
N ILE A 35 -6.60 0.50 -7.97
CA ILE A 35 -6.23 -0.25 -9.18
C ILE A 35 -4.88 0.31 -9.61
N ARG A 36 -3.81 -0.37 -9.18
CA ARG A 36 -2.44 0.11 -9.38
C ARG A 36 -2.02 0.18 -10.86
N PRO A 37 -2.36 -0.78 -11.74
CA PRO A 37 -1.98 -0.72 -13.15
C PRO A 37 -2.54 0.50 -13.89
N ASP A 38 -3.74 0.93 -13.52
CA ASP A 38 -4.43 2.07 -14.13
C ASP A 38 -4.27 3.37 -13.31
N HIS A 39 -3.52 3.32 -12.20
CA HIS A 39 -3.36 4.41 -11.24
C HIS A 39 -4.70 5.05 -10.81
N LYS A 40 -5.70 4.22 -10.55
CA LYS A 40 -7.01 4.67 -10.06
C LYS A 40 -7.11 4.43 -8.56
N ALA A 41 -7.54 5.44 -7.83
CA ALA A 41 -7.87 5.35 -6.41
C ALA A 41 -9.30 5.88 -6.21
N LEU A 42 -10.12 5.12 -5.47
CA LEU A 42 -11.52 5.44 -5.24
C LEU A 42 -11.88 5.25 -3.77
N GLU A 43 -12.55 6.25 -3.19
CA GLU A 43 -13.17 6.13 -1.88
C GLU A 43 -14.59 5.56 -2.03
N CYS A 44 -14.92 4.56 -1.22
CA CYS A 44 -16.17 3.82 -1.28
C CYS A 44 -16.68 3.51 0.13
N ASP A 45 -17.96 3.17 0.22
CA ASP A 45 -18.53 2.58 1.43
C ASP A 45 -18.01 1.15 1.62
N ALA A 46 -17.80 0.73 2.87
CA ALA A 46 -17.34 -0.61 3.21
C ALA A 46 -18.25 -1.74 2.68
N ALA A 47 -19.53 -1.46 2.42
CA ALA A 47 -20.46 -2.42 1.79
C ALA A 47 -20.02 -2.86 0.38
N VAL A 48 -19.22 -2.04 -0.32
CA VAL A 48 -18.67 -2.39 -1.64
C VAL A 48 -17.77 -3.62 -1.56
N LEU A 49 -17.07 -3.84 -0.45
CA LEU A 49 -16.24 -5.04 -0.26
C LEU A 49 -17.07 -6.32 -0.29
N ARG A 50 -18.26 -6.31 0.35
CA ARG A 50 -19.19 -7.44 0.31
C ARG A 50 -19.70 -7.73 -1.10
N LEU A 51 -19.84 -6.70 -1.94
CA LEU A 51 -20.23 -6.88 -3.34
C LEU A 51 -19.09 -7.52 -4.15
N LEU A 52 -17.84 -7.10 -3.91
CA LEU A 52 -16.66 -7.66 -4.56
C LEU A 52 -16.46 -9.14 -4.18
N GLU A 53 -16.68 -9.50 -2.91
CA GLU A 53 -16.64 -10.89 -2.44
C GLU A 53 -17.69 -11.76 -3.12
N LYS A 54 -18.95 -11.29 -3.22
CA LYS A 54 -20.05 -12.03 -3.84
C LYS A 54 -19.85 -12.26 -5.34
N LYS A 55 -19.11 -11.37 -6.00
CA LYS A 55 -18.91 -11.42 -7.45
C LYS A 55 -17.97 -12.54 -7.90
N LEU A 56 -17.29 -13.27 -7.01
CA LEU A 56 -16.38 -14.42 -7.25
C LEU A 56 -15.29 -14.24 -8.34
N GLU A 57 -15.26 -13.11 -9.05
CA GLU A 57 -14.23 -12.73 -10.02
C GLU A 57 -12.86 -12.48 -9.34
N TYR A 58 -12.82 -12.37 -8.00
CA TYR A 58 -11.62 -12.20 -7.18
C TYR A 58 -11.24 -13.50 -6.44
N GLY A 59 -11.20 -14.62 -7.15
CA GLY A 59 -11.00 -15.97 -6.58
C GLY A 59 -9.69 -16.23 -5.83
N LYS A 60 -8.78 -15.25 -5.71
CA LYS A 60 -7.55 -15.37 -4.91
C LYS A 60 -7.41 -14.14 -4.01
N GLN A 61 -8.03 -14.21 -2.85
CA GLN A 61 -7.97 -13.16 -1.84
C GLN A 61 -6.68 -13.30 -1.03
N MET A 62 -5.91 -12.22 -0.97
CA MET A 62 -4.73 -12.11 -0.13
C MET A 62 -4.97 -10.94 0.83
N THR A 63 -4.98 -11.24 2.12
CA THR A 63 -5.18 -10.24 3.17
C THR A 63 -3.85 -9.98 3.86
N VAL A 64 -3.44 -8.71 3.86
CA VAL A 64 -2.28 -8.23 4.63
C VAL A 64 -2.79 -7.33 5.73
N THR A 65 -2.47 -7.69 6.97
CA THR A 65 -2.82 -6.92 8.15
C THR A 65 -1.59 -6.15 8.61
N LEU A 66 -1.75 -4.85 8.80
CA LEU A 66 -0.73 -3.97 9.37
C LEU A 66 -1.17 -3.61 10.79
N ALA A 67 -0.40 -4.03 11.79
CA ALA A 67 -0.71 -3.75 13.19
C ALA A 67 0.53 -3.27 13.93
N GLY A 68 0.40 -2.21 14.72
CA GLY A 68 1.47 -1.78 15.60
C GLY A 68 1.23 -0.47 16.36
N PRO A 69 2.15 -0.12 17.26
CA PRO A 69 2.04 1.07 18.08
C PRO A 69 2.24 2.37 17.27
N THR A 70 1.53 3.41 17.70
CA THR A 70 1.74 4.78 17.23
C THR A 70 2.48 5.57 18.30
N PHE A 71 3.52 6.28 17.86
CA PHE A 71 4.33 7.18 18.68
C PHE A 71 4.16 8.60 18.16
N SER A 72 3.90 9.56 19.04
CA SER A 72 3.81 10.98 18.68
C SER A 72 4.88 11.76 19.40
N LYS A 73 5.62 12.60 18.67
CA LYS A 73 6.60 13.52 19.24
C LYS A 73 6.47 14.89 18.56
N GLY A 74 5.81 15.82 19.26
CA GLY A 74 5.51 17.14 18.72
C GLY A 74 4.63 17.03 17.47
N ASP A 75 5.13 17.55 16.37
CA ASP A 75 4.45 17.60 15.07
C ASP A 75 4.57 16.31 14.24
N PHE A 76 5.35 15.34 14.72
CA PHE A 76 5.58 14.06 14.04
C PHE A 76 4.78 12.94 14.70
N VAL A 77 4.14 12.16 13.85
CA VAL A 77 3.49 10.89 14.21
C VAL A 77 4.23 9.78 13.47
N LEU A 78 4.72 8.82 14.24
CA LEU A 78 5.46 7.65 13.76
C LEU A 78 4.64 6.40 14.08
N ARG A 79 4.32 5.58 13.09
CA ARG A 79 3.63 4.29 13.32
C ARG A 79 4.55 3.15 12.91
N LEU A 80 4.94 2.34 13.88
CA LEU A 80 5.73 1.13 13.61
C LEU A 80 4.77 -0.03 13.46
N CYS A 81 4.52 -0.44 12.22
CA CYS A 81 3.57 -1.49 11.89
C CYS A 81 4.29 -2.80 11.59
N THR A 82 3.73 -3.92 12.04
CA THR A 82 4.14 -5.25 11.61
C THR A 82 3.17 -5.74 10.56
N ALA A 83 3.69 -6.09 9.38
CA ALA A 83 2.90 -6.59 8.26
C ALA A 83 2.81 -8.11 8.35
N THR A 84 1.61 -8.65 8.54
CA THR A 84 1.35 -10.09 8.49
C THR A 84 0.43 -10.43 7.33
N GLN A 85 0.81 -11.43 6.56
CA GLN A 85 0.00 -12.00 5.48
C GLN A 85 -0.74 -13.22 6.01
N GLN A 86 -2.05 -13.29 5.73
CA GLN A 86 -2.82 -14.47 6.01
C GLN A 86 -2.73 -15.45 4.82
N ILE A 87 -2.07 -16.59 5.04
CA ILE A 87 -1.98 -17.68 4.05
C ILE A 87 -2.73 -18.88 4.63
N HIS A 88 -3.94 -19.14 4.11
CA HIS A 88 -4.86 -20.13 4.67
C HIS A 88 -5.12 -19.87 6.17
N SER A 89 -4.66 -20.78 7.04
CA SER A 89 -4.83 -20.74 8.50
C SER A 89 -3.58 -20.27 9.24
N ASN A 90 -2.49 -19.95 8.52
CA ASN A 90 -1.24 -19.51 9.12
C ASN A 90 -0.98 -18.02 8.85
N GLN A 91 -0.32 -17.34 9.78
CA GLN A 91 0.13 -15.96 9.60
C GLN A 91 1.62 -15.96 9.26
N ALA A 92 1.95 -15.43 8.08
CA ALA A 92 3.33 -15.22 7.66
C ALA A 92 3.74 -13.77 7.95
N LEU A 93 4.87 -13.58 8.63
CA LEU A 93 5.45 -12.25 8.82
C LEU A 93 6.08 -11.79 7.49
N LEU A 94 5.60 -10.67 6.94
CA LEU A 94 6.20 -10.03 5.77
C LEU A 94 7.35 -9.10 6.15
N GLY A 95 7.23 -8.43 7.31
CA GLY A 95 8.27 -7.53 7.81
C GLY A 95 7.71 -6.43 8.72
N HIS A 96 8.58 -5.46 9.01
CA HIS A 96 8.22 -4.25 9.76
C HIS A 96 8.16 -3.05 8.81
N CYS A 97 7.20 -2.18 9.06
CA CYS A 97 6.93 -0.98 8.28
C CYS A 97 6.96 0.22 9.22
N LEU A 98 7.44 1.34 8.70
CA LEU A 98 7.49 2.58 9.46
C LEU A 98 6.75 3.65 8.66
N GLU A 99 5.61 4.09 9.18
CA GLU A 99 4.91 5.27 8.68
C GLU A 99 5.40 6.49 9.45
N LEU A 100 5.70 7.56 8.71
CA LEU A 100 6.05 8.86 9.27
C LEU A 100 5.11 9.91 8.68
N GLU A 101 4.34 10.55 9.55
CA GLU A 101 3.37 11.58 9.22
C GLU A 101 3.78 12.89 9.92
N TYR A 102 3.76 13.99 9.17
CA TYR A 102 4.02 15.34 9.68
C TYR A 102 2.72 16.14 9.69
N LEU A 103 2.21 16.45 10.87
CA LEU A 103 0.88 17.04 11.10
C LEU A 103 0.73 18.49 10.58
N PRO A 104 1.76 19.36 10.60
CA PRO A 104 1.70 20.70 9.99
C PRO A 104 1.81 20.61 8.47
N VAL A 105 0.85 19.99 7.81
CA VAL A 105 0.80 19.85 6.34
C VAL A 105 0.37 21.19 5.71
N SER A 106 1.29 22.16 5.72
CA SER A 106 1.14 23.41 4.95
C SER A 106 1.49 23.18 3.47
N SER A 107 2.39 22.23 3.18
CA SER A 107 2.74 21.78 1.81
C SER A 107 3.52 20.45 1.87
N PRO A 108 3.26 19.47 0.98
CA PRO A 108 4.02 18.23 0.92
C PRO A 108 5.51 18.46 0.61
N ALA A 109 5.85 19.53 -0.11
CA ALA A 109 7.25 19.87 -0.42
C ALA A 109 8.06 20.31 0.81
N VAL A 110 7.41 20.97 1.78
CA VAL A 110 8.05 21.38 3.05
C VAL A 110 8.16 20.18 3.99
N ALA A 111 7.13 19.34 4.01
CA ALA A 111 7.17 18.08 4.74
C ALA A 111 8.27 17.16 4.22
N GLU A 112 8.52 17.12 2.91
CA GLU A 112 9.54 16.26 2.29
C GLU A 112 10.95 16.54 2.81
N GLY A 113 11.32 17.81 3.03
CA GLY A 113 12.62 18.17 3.62
C GLY A 113 12.77 17.66 5.06
N MET A 114 11.79 17.96 5.91
CA MET A 114 11.81 17.55 7.33
C MET A 114 11.72 16.03 7.52
N VAL A 115 10.87 15.37 6.71
CA VAL A 115 10.74 13.91 6.66
C VAL A 115 12.04 13.28 6.18
N GLY A 116 12.71 13.87 5.17
CA GLY A 116 14.00 13.43 4.68
C GLY A 116 15.08 13.43 5.76
N GLU A 117 15.24 14.56 6.46
CA GLU A 117 16.20 14.66 7.57
C GLU A 117 15.93 13.64 8.69
N PHE A 118 14.65 13.42 9.02
CA PHE A 118 14.27 12.42 10.02
C PHE A 118 14.57 10.98 9.55
N VAL A 119 14.32 10.68 8.28
CA VAL A 119 14.64 9.37 7.67
C VAL A 119 16.15 9.13 7.67
N ASP A 120 16.95 10.15 7.39
CA ASP A 120 18.41 10.03 7.43
C ASP A 120 18.91 9.81 8.86
N LEU A 121 18.33 10.49 9.85
CA LEU A 121 18.62 10.25 11.26
C LEU A 121 18.23 8.84 11.69
N LEU A 122 17.08 8.33 11.25
CA LEU A 122 16.67 6.94 11.49
C LEU A 122 17.64 5.95 10.86
N ARG A 123 18.08 6.18 9.61
CA ARG A 123 19.06 5.34 8.93
C ARG A 123 20.40 5.28 9.66
N GLN A 124 20.91 6.43 10.10
CA GLN A 124 22.15 6.51 10.87
C GLN A 124 22.02 5.76 12.20
N THR A 125 20.91 5.96 12.91
CA THR A 125 20.65 5.29 14.20
C THR A 125 20.50 3.78 14.03
N LEU A 126 19.80 3.34 12.99
CA LEU A 126 19.59 1.92 12.69
C LEU A 126 20.90 1.25 12.29
N THR A 127 21.73 1.92 11.50
CA THR A 127 23.07 1.44 11.11
C THR A 127 23.98 1.33 12.33
N ALA A 128 23.96 2.33 13.22
CA ALA A 128 24.70 2.29 14.49
C ALA A 128 24.23 1.16 15.41
N ALA A 129 22.95 0.81 15.37
CA ALA A 129 22.37 -0.32 16.10
C ALA A 129 22.54 -1.69 15.42
N GLY A 130 23.18 -1.75 14.23
CA GLY A 130 23.36 -2.99 13.46
C GLY A 130 22.08 -3.53 12.79
N GLY A 131 21.06 -2.69 12.61
CA GLY A 131 19.82 -3.06 11.93
C GLY A 131 19.96 -3.14 10.40
N ALA A 132 19.00 -3.82 9.76
CA ALA A 132 18.91 -3.90 8.30
C ALA A 132 18.68 -2.52 7.66
N GLY A 133 19.03 -2.36 6.38
CA GLY A 133 18.83 -1.09 5.66
C GLY A 133 17.37 -0.65 5.61
N LEU A 134 17.13 0.66 5.69
CA LEU A 134 15.80 1.26 5.60
C LEU A 134 15.51 1.74 4.17
N GLU A 135 14.60 1.04 3.51
CA GLU A 135 14.09 1.41 2.18
C GLU A 135 12.96 2.44 2.33
N LEU A 136 13.09 3.56 1.63
CA LEU A 136 12.07 4.60 1.62
C LEU A 136 11.12 4.36 0.45
N VAL A 137 9.89 3.95 0.74
CA VAL A 137 8.83 3.83 -0.27
C VAL A 137 8.22 5.20 -0.50
N ARG A 138 8.43 5.77 -1.68
CA ARG A 138 7.82 7.05 -2.10
C ARG A 138 6.55 6.77 -2.93
N PRO A 139 5.36 7.10 -2.42
CA PRO A 139 4.12 6.86 -3.16
C PRO A 139 4.05 7.79 -4.38
N SER A 140 3.65 7.25 -5.53
CA SER A 140 3.57 8.02 -6.79
C SER A 140 2.28 8.83 -6.89
N TYR A 141 2.06 9.80 -5.99
CA TYR A 141 0.81 10.57 -5.94
C TYR A 141 0.43 11.28 -7.25
N ASP A 142 1.43 11.75 -8.01
CA ASP A 142 1.22 12.41 -9.30
C ASP A 142 0.54 11.49 -10.33
N LYS A 143 0.86 10.19 -10.32
CA LYS A 143 0.27 9.22 -11.24
C LYS A 143 -1.21 8.98 -10.99
N TYR A 144 -1.64 9.15 -9.74
CA TYR A 144 -3.05 9.04 -9.34
C TYR A 144 -3.81 10.37 -9.50
N GLY A 145 -3.19 11.41 -10.07
CA GLY A 145 -3.78 12.74 -10.19
C GLY A 145 -3.96 13.47 -8.85
N MET A 146 -3.24 13.02 -7.82
CA MET A 146 -3.32 13.56 -6.46
C MET A 146 -2.20 14.56 -6.13
N GLY A 147 -1.31 14.83 -7.09
CA GLY A 147 -0.24 15.82 -6.96
C GLY A 147 -0.80 17.21 -6.65
N GLY A 148 -0.40 17.80 -5.53
CA GLY A 148 -0.82 19.14 -5.10
C GLY A 148 -2.14 19.23 -4.33
N GLN A 149 -2.85 18.12 -4.13
CA GLN A 149 -4.01 18.07 -3.23
C GLN A 149 -3.55 18.00 -1.76
N PRO A 150 -4.33 18.54 -0.79
CA PRO A 150 -4.02 18.34 0.63
C PRO A 150 -4.03 16.84 0.95
N TYR A 151 -3.12 16.42 1.83
CA TYR A 151 -3.00 15.03 2.21
C TYR A 151 -4.28 14.55 2.89
N GLY A 152 -4.88 13.48 2.35
CA GLY A 152 -6.08 12.85 2.87
C GLY A 152 -5.93 11.34 3.03
N ARG A 153 -7.02 10.67 3.43
CA ARG A 153 -7.04 9.22 3.64
C ARG A 153 -6.84 8.42 2.34
N LEU A 154 -7.23 8.98 1.20
CA LEU A 154 -6.96 8.38 -0.12
C LEU A 154 -5.45 8.36 -0.43
N HIS A 155 -4.72 9.42 -0.07
CA HIS A 155 -3.25 9.45 -0.17
C HIS A 155 -2.61 8.43 0.75
N ALA A 156 -3.12 8.31 1.99
CA ALA A 156 -2.66 7.27 2.90
C ALA A 156 -2.90 5.88 2.30
N ALA A 157 -4.09 5.61 1.74
CA ALA A 157 -4.40 4.32 1.14
C ALA A 157 -3.41 3.97 0.01
N VAL A 158 -3.10 4.92 -0.88
CA VAL A 158 -2.10 4.71 -1.94
C VAL A 158 -0.71 4.43 -1.36
N ALA A 159 -0.29 5.15 -0.32
CA ALA A 159 0.99 4.91 0.34
C ALA A 159 1.06 3.49 0.93
N TYR A 160 0.01 3.07 1.62
CA TYR A 160 -0.12 1.73 2.18
C TYR A 160 -0.13 0.64 1.10
N GLY A 161 -0.81 0.86 -0.02
CA GLY A 161 -0.83 -0.06 -1.16
C GLY A 161 0.56 -0.26 -1.77
N GLU A 162 1.28 0.83 -2.06
CA GLU A 162 2.66 0.76 -2.58
C GLU A 162 3.63 0.12 -1.58
N MET A 163 3.48 0.41 -0.30
CA MET A 163 4.29 -0.17 0.77
C MET A 163 4.10 -1.68 0.88
N VAL A 164 2.84 -2.16 0.89
CA VAL A 164 2.54 -3.60 0.95
C VAL A 164 3.07 -4.34 -0.26
N VAL A 165 2.96 -3.76 -1.46
CA VAL A 165 3.52 -4.37 -2.67
C VAL A 165 5.04 -4.46 -2.59
N THR A 166 5.70 -3.41 -2.11
CA THR A 166 7.16 -3.41 -1.93
C THR A 166 7.59 -4.52 -0.96
N LEU A 167 6.88 -4.68 0.16
CA LEU A 167 7.12 -5.76 1.12
C LEU A 167 6.89 -7.15 0.52
N LEU A 168 5.82 -7.32 -0.25
CA LEU A 168 5.53 -8.60 -0.90
C LEU A 168 6.61 -8.96 -1.91
N ASN A 169 7.05 -7.99 -2.72
CA ASN A 169 8.15 -8.18 -3.67
C ASN A 169 9.46 -8.51 -2.95
N ALA A 170 9.78 -7.83 -1.85
CA ALA A 170 10.96 -8.12 -1.03
C ALA A 170 10.88 -9.52 -0.40
N SER A 171 9.71 -9.91 0.12
CA SER A 171 9.49 -11.23 0.70
C SER A 171 9.58 -12.36 -0.34
N ALA A 172 9.09 -12.12 -1.57
CA ALA A 172 9.19 -13.08 -2.67
C ALA A 172 10.63 -13.22 -3.17
N ALA A 173 11.37 -12.12 -3.28
CA ALA A 173 12.78 -12.13 -3.65
C ALA A 173 13.64 -12.86 -2.60
N ALA A 174 13.32 -12.73 -1.30
CA ALA A 174 13.99 -13.47 -0.23
C ALA A 174 13.68 -14.98 -0.26
N GLN A 175 12.54 -15.39 -0.84
CA GLN A 175 12.13 -16.79 -0.97
C GLN A 175 12.64 -17.48 -2.25
N GLN A 176 13.22 -16.75 -3.21
CA GLN A 176 13.82 -17.33 -4.40
C GLN A 176 15.23 -17.84 -4.08
N PRO A 177 15.48 -19.17 -4.06
CA PRO A 177 16.83 -19.68 -3.89
C PRO A 177 17.65 -19.25 -5.11
N ALA A 178 18.86 -18.73 -4.85
CA ALA A 178 19.85 -18.46 -5.87
C ALA A 178 20.04 -19.73 -6.71
N ALA A 179 19.58 -19.68 -7.97
CA ALA A 179 19.82 -20.74 -8.94
C ALA A 179 21.33 -20.85 -9.12
N LYS A 180 21.87 -22.01 -8.71
CA LYS A 180 23.29 -22.36 -8.82
C LYS A 180 23.55 -23.06 -10.14
#